data_AF-A0A8H3U3P5-F1
#
_entry.id   AF-A0A8H3U3P5-F1
#
_cell.length_a   1.000
_cell.length_b   1.000
_cell.length_c   1.000
_cell.angle_alpha   90.00
_cell.angle_beta   90.00
_cell.angle_gamma   90.00
#
_symmetry.space_group_name_H-M   'P 1'
#
loop_
_entity.id
_entity.type
_entity.pdbx_description
1 polymer ?
#
loop_
_entity_poly.entity_id
_entity_poly.type
_entity_poly.pdbx_seq_one_letter_code
_entity_poly.pdbx_strand_id
1 'polypeptide(L)'
;MKASAVLSFASVALAAPAAEIERRQMTMTANDLTKGSCKDVTFIWVRGTTELGNLGEFVGARLYPELKKVFPSLAVEGVAYGAGVPGNLMPGGGDPAGIKEATKDYNLAASKCPDTVIIGGGYSQGAAITHRTVEALPEAVKLQIAGITLYGDTQFYQDKGQIKRFPKDKVKTFCNGYEELKSYSSDGVCNGLLMVNYGHMSYGDSMKPGAAYLKSKVDAFKRSKKSGASDDDATEEKTVKAKPSKAKGTSSKASTKIAAVFEAAAAVAASDAAPAPVAPAVDPAKVAQLSQSLNQAKTEAAPILAQPVQ
;
A
#
# COMPACT_ATOMS: atom_id res chain seq x y z
N MET A 1 12.10 80.00 -7.42
CA MET A 1 12.79 78.71 -7.18
C MET A 1 11.93 77.87 -6.25
N LYS A 2 11.36 76.75 -6.73
CA LYS A 2 10.79 75.69 -5.89
C LYS A 2 11.16 74.37 -6.57
N ALA A 3 12.06 73.61 -5.96
CA ALA A 3 12.46 72.29 -6.42
C ALA A 3 11.59 71.25 -5.72
N SER A 4 10.86 70.45 -6.50
CA SER A 4 10.16 69.26 -6.01
C SER A 4 11.04 68.05 -6.23
N ALA A 5 11.42 67.37 -5.14
CA ALA A 5 12.10 66.08 -5.20
C ALA A 5 11.05 64.96 -5.27
N VAL A 6 11.11 64.14 -6.31
CA VAL A 6 10.30 62.92 -6.47
C VAL A 6 11.11 61.75 -5.89
N LEU A 7 10.62 61.14 -4.82
CA LEU A 7 11.18 59.93 -4.23
C LEU A 7 10.55 58.71 -4.91
N SER A 8 11.32 58.00 -5.74
CA SER A 8 10.91 56.71 -6.30
C SER A 8 11.22 55.58 -5.30
N PHE A 9 10.19 54.92 -4.79
CA PHE A 9 10.32 53.64 -4.09
C PHE A 9 10.48 52.52 -5.12
N ALA A 10 11.67 51.91 -5.17
CA ALA A 10 11.90 50.67 -5.91
C ALA A 10 11.46 49.48 -5.05
N SER A 11 10.35 48.83 -5.43
CA SER A 11 9.90 47.58 -4.82
C SER A 11 10.77 46.43 -5.32
N VAL A 12 11.59 45.85 -4.44
CA VAL A 12 12.32 44.61 -4.73
C VAL A 12 11.40 43.43 -4.42
N ALA A 13 10.90 42.76 -5.44
CA ALA A 13 10.17 41.50 -5.28
C ALA A 13 11.18 40.35 -5.08
N LEU A 14 11.23 39.78 -3.87
CA LEU A 14 11.95 38.53 -3.60
C LEU A 14 11.15 37.37 -4.20
N ALA A 15 11.59 36.83 -5.33
CA ALA A 15 11.09 35.55 -5.84
C ALA A 15 11.77 34.41 -5.08
N ALA A 16 11.07 33.79 -4.13
CA ALA A 16 11.51 32.51 -3.58
C ALA A 16 11.39 31.41 -4.65
N PRO A 17 12.35 30.47 -4.77
CA PRO A 17 12.28 29.42 -5.79
C PRO A 17 11.12 28.46 -5.48
N ALA A 18 10.21 28.28 -6.44
CA ALA A 18 9.05 27.39 -6.36
C ALA A 18 9.41 25.94 -5.96
N ALA A 19 10.64 25.50 -6.23
CA ALA A 19 11.15 24.18 -5.87
C ALA A 19 11.22 23.92 -4.34
N GLU A 20 11.27 24.98 -3.51
CA GLU A 20 11.26 24.81 -2.05
C GLU A 20 9.84 24.75 -1.47
N ILE A 21 8.84 25.27 -2.20
CA ILE A 21 7.42 25.15 -1.83
C ILE A 21 6.93 23.72 -2.07
N GLU A 22 7.36 23.07 -3.15
CA GLU A 22 7.03 21.67 -3.46
C GLU A 22 7.53 20.69 -2.38
N ARG A 23 8.66 20.99 -1.71
CA ARG A 23 9.18 20.18 -0.59
C ARG A 23 8.33 20.27 0.67
N ARG A 24 7.47 21.28 0.81
CA ARG A 24 6.64 21.51 2.01
C ARG A 24 5.16 21.13 1.84
N GLN A 25 4.75 20.68 0.66
CA GLN A 25 3.35 20.28 0.44
C GLN A 25 3.13 18.82 0.85
N MET A 26 2.34 18.62 1.91
CA MET A 26 1.73 17.32 2.19
C MET A 26 0.83 16.94 1.02
N THR A 27 1.18 15.86 0.32
CA THR A 27 0.30 15.30 -0.71
C THR A 27 -0.63 14.27 -0.09
N MET A 28 -1.92 14.42 -0.37
CA MET A 28 -2.97 13.49 0.06
C MET A 28 -3.35 12.50 -1.05
N THR A 29 -2.72 12.61 -2.22
CA THR A 29 -3.04 11.80 -3.39
C THR A 29 -1.76 11.38 -4.11
N ALA A 30 -1.66 10.10 -4.47
CA ALA A 30 -0.59 9.56 -5.32
C ALA A 30 -1.15 8.47 -6.26
N ASN A 31 -0.74 8.53 -7.53
CA ASN A 31 -1.24 7.67 -8.62
C ASN A 31 -0.07 7.25 -9.52
N ASP A 32 1.11 7.05 -8.94
CA ASP A 32 2.34 6.87 -9.71
C ASP A 32 2.34 5.52 -10.45
N LEU A 33 1.68 4.49 -9.91
CA LEU A 33 1.56 3.19 -10.57
C LEU A 33 0.56 3.26 -11.71
N THR A 34 -0.60 3.87 -11.52
CA THR A 34 -1.64 3.93 -12.55
C THR A 34 -1.29 4.91 -13.67
N LYS A 35 -0.69 6.06 -13.36
CA LYS A 35 -0.41 7.14 -14.33
C LYS A 35 1.06 7.30 -14.71
N GLY A 36 1.98 6.69 -13.97
CA GLY A 36 3.42 6.84 -14.18
C GLY A 36 4.09 5.64 -14.84
N SER A 37 5.41 5.74 -14.93
CA SER A 37 6.30 4.66 -15.36
C SER A 37 6.73 3.79 -14.17
N CYS A 38 7.18 2.57 -14.46
CA CYS A 38 7.68 1.67 -13.44
C CYS A 38 8.87 2.25 -12.67
N LYS A 39 8.94 1.90 -11.39
CA LYS A 39 10.01 2.26 -10.46
C LYS A 39 10.53 0.99 -9.78
N ASP A 40 11.77 1.04 -9.30
CA ASP A 40 12.38 -0.02 -8.49
C ASP A 40 11.50 -0.54 -7.35
N VAL A 41 10.72 0.35 -6.72
CA VAL A 41 9.84 0.03 -5.59
C VAL A 41 8.47 0.64 -5.85
N THR A 42 7.42 -0.16 -5.63
CA THR A 42 6.03 0.28 -5.67
C THR A 42 5.42 0.14 -4.28
N PHE A 43 4.91 1.25 -3.75
CA PHE A 43 4.21 1.30 -2.46
C PHE A 43 2.71 1.46 -2.67
N ILE A 44 1.95 0.46 -2.22
CA ILE A 44 0.49 0.48 -2.26
C ILE A 44 -0.03 0.82 -0.86
N TRP A 45 -0.81 1.89 -0.77
CA TRP A 45 -1.27 2.43 0.50
C TRP A 45 -2.79 2.48 0.59
N VAL A 46 -3.34 2.02 1.72
CA VAL A 46 -4.77 2.10 2.01
C VAL A 46 -5.00 3.05 3.18
N ARG A 47 -5.62 4.20 2.91
CA ARG A 47 -5.94 5.20 3.94
C ARG A 47 -7.01 4.72 4.93
N GLY A 48 -7.20 5.46 6.01
CA GLY A 48 -8.20 5.22 7.04
C GLY A 48 -9.57 5.84 6.73
N THR A 49 -10.53 5.57 7.62
CA THR A 49 -11.93 5.97 7.46
C THR A 49 -12.08 7.49 7.39
N THR A 50 -12.88 7.98 6.44
CA THR A 50 -13.19 9.39 6.17
C THR A 50 -11.99 10.28 5.83
N GLU A 51 -10.80 9.72 5.60
CA GLU A 51 -9.68 10.52 5.13
C GLU A 51 -9.91 10.98 3.68
N LEU A 52 -9.40 12.17 3.34
CA LEU A 52 -9.51 12.71 1.97
C LEU A 52 -8.40 12.17 1.06
N GLY A 53 -8.56 12.34 -0.25
CA GLY A 53 -7.60 11.84 -1.24
C GLY A 53 -7.51 10.31 -1.24
N ASN A 54 -6.39 9.75 -1.71
CA ASN A 54 -6.14 8.30 -1.68
C ASN A 54 -4.98 7.91 -0.75
N LEU A 55 -4.18 8.87 -0.27
CA LEU A 55 -3.19 8.67 0.79
C LEU A 55 -3.73 8.98 2.19
N GLY A 56 -4.71 9.88 2.28
CA GLY A 56 -5.18 10.41 3.55
C GLY A 56 -4.33 11.58 4.05
N GLU A 57 -4.77 12.16 5.18
CA GLU A 57 -4.19 13.35 5.84
C GLU A 57 -3.33 12.98 7.05
N PHE A 58 -3.53 11.79 7.63
CA PHE A 58 -2.89 11.36 8.86
C PHE A 58 -1.59 10.60 8.57
N VAL A 59 -1.70 9.31 8.28
CA VAL A 59 -0.52 8.43 8.19
C VAL A 59 0.08 8.48 6.79
N GLY A 60 -0.72 8.32 5.72
CA GLY A 60 -0.18 8.22 4.37
C GLY A 60 0.57 9.47 3.92
N ALA A 61 0.00 10.66 4.13
CA ALA A 61 0.65 11.93 3.79
C ALA A 61 1.97 12.17 4.55
N ARG A 62 2.13 11.60 5.74
CA ARG A 62 3.32 11.75 6.58
C ARG A 62 4.36 10.65 6.36
N LEU A 63 3.91 9.44 6.02
CA LEU A 63 4.79 8.32 5.67
C LEU A 63 5.43 8.52 4.28
N TYR A 64 4.66 9.07 3.34
CA TYR A 64 5.10 9.34 1.97
C TYR A 64 6.45 10.08 1.87
N PRO A 65 6.68 11.23 2.52
CA PRO A 65 7.96 11.92 2.46
C PRO A 65 9.10 11.11 3.09
N GLU A 66 8.84 10.35 4.16
CA GLU A 66 9.87 9.48 4.77
C GLU A 66 10.28 8.34 3.83
N LEU A 67 9.33 7.76 3.10
CA LEU A 67 9.62 6.75 2.08
C LEU A 67 10.45 7.32 0.93
N LYS A 68 10.13 8.53 0.46
CA LYS A 68 10.91 9.21 -0.58
C LYS A 68 12.37 9.49 -0.17
N LYS A 69 12.64 9.71 1.12
CA LYS A 69 14.01 9.90 1.63
C LYS A 69 14.84 8.62 1.51
N VAL A 70 14.22 7.44 1.68
CA VAL A 70 14.94 6.15 1.70
C VAL A 70 14.84 5.37 0.38
N PHE A 71 13.91 5.73 -0.51
CA PHE A 71 13.72 5.13 -1.83
C PHE A 71 13.79 6.19 -2.95
N PRO A 72 14.97 6.36 -3.59
CA PRO A 72 15.14 7.32 -4.69
C PRO A 72 14.25 7.03 -5.92
N SER A 73 13.98 5.74 -6.19
CA SER A 73 13.07 5.30 -7.24
C SER A 73 11.85 4.61 -6.63
N LEU A 74 10.87 5.43 -6.23
CA LEU A 74 9.62 5.00 -5.60
C LEU A 74 8.43 5.43 -6.45
N ALA A 75 7.52 4.49 -6.73
CA ALA A 75 6.16 4.77 -7.15
C ALA A 75 5.23 4.59 -5.95
N VAL A 76 4.32 5.54 -5.72
CA VAL A 76 3.29 5.42 -4.70
C VAL A 76 1.90 5.41 -5.34
N GLU A 77 1.10 4.41 -4.97
CA GLU A 77 -0.30 4.27 -5.35
C GLU A 77 -1.16 4.27 -4.09
N GLY A 78 -2.00 5.29 -3.93
CA GLY A 78 -3.05 5.27 -2.92
C GLY A 78 -4.28 4.57 -3.47
N VAL A 79 -4.84 3.63 -2.70
CA VAL A 79 -6.03 2.88 -3.12
C VAL A 79 -7.24 3.82 -3.19
N ALA A 80 -7.84 3.91 -4.37
CA ALA A 80 -8.97 4.79 -4.65
C ALA A 80 -10.31 4.15 -4.24
N TYR A 81 -10.66 4.28 -2.94
CA TYR A 81 -11.91 3.75 -2.40
C TYR A 81 -12.65 4.76 -1.51
N GLY A 82 -13.89 4.46 -1.13
CA GLY A 82 -14.79 5.40 -0.44
C GLY A 82 -14.42 5.74 1.01
N ALA A 83 -13.68 4.87 1.71
CA ALA A 83 -13.30 5.03 3.12
C ALA A 83 -14.49 5.33 4.07
N GLY A 84 -15.66 4.76 3.78
CA GLY A 84 -16.86 4.99 4.56
C GLY A 84 -16.83 4.28 5.92
N VAL A 85 -17.47 4.89 6.92
CA VAL A 85 -17.63 4.31 8.28
C VAL A 85 -18.24 2.91 8.26
N PRO A 86 -19.28 2.59 7.44
CA PRO A 86 -19.88 1.26 7.40
C PRO A 86 -18.89 0.14 7.09
N GLY A 87 -17.82 0.42 6.34
CA GLY A 87 -16.79 -0.57 5.99
C GLY A 87 -16.14 -1.23 7.23
N ASN A 88 -16.02 -0.50 8.36
CA ASN A 88 -15.46 -1.05 9.60
C ASN A 88 -16.33 -2.12 10.26
N LEU A 89 -17.63 -2.13 9.93
CA LEU A 89 -18.61 -3.03 10.52
C LEU A 89 -18.90 -4.23 9.62
N MET A 90 -18.29 -4.27 8.43
CA MET A 90 -18.35 -5.41 7.53
C MET A 90 -17.49 -6.57 8.06
N PRO A 91 -17.78 -7.82 7.68
CA PRO A 91 -16.93 -8.97 8.02
C PRO A 91 -15.47 -8.71 7.61
N GLY A 92 -14.55 -8.86 8.57
CA GLY A 92 -13.13 -8.60 8.36
C GLY A 92 -12.72 -7.13 8.46
N GLY A 93 -13.63 -6.23 8.87
CA GLY A 93 -13.33 -4.85 9.27
C GLY A 93 -13.01 -3.86 8.13
N GLY A 94 -13.17 -4.27 6.88
CA GLY A 94 -12.80 -3.48 5.71
C GLY A 94 -13.95 -3.32 4.71
N ASP A 95 -13.95 -2.20 3.99
CA ASP A 95 -14.86 -1.94 2.86
C ASP A 95 -14.58 -2.95 1.73
N PRO A 96 -15.56 -3.78 1.31
CA PRO A 96 -15.39 -4.71 0.20
C PRO A 96 -14.94 -4.05 -1.12
N ALA A 97 -15.39 -2.83 -1.40
CA ALA A 97 -14.92 -2.07 -2.57
C ALA A 97 -13.46 -1.66 -2.43
N GLY A 98 -13.03 -1.30 -1.22
CA GLY A 98 -11.63 -1.02 -0.90
C GLY A 98 -10.74 -2.26 -1.07
N ILE A 99 -11.20 -3.43 -0.61
CA ILE A 99 -10.49 -4.72 -0.79
C ILE A 99 -10.32 -5.03 -2.28
N LYS A 100 -11.38 -4.80 -3.08
CA LYS A 100 -11.35 -5.00 -4.53
C LYS A 100 -10.35 -4.08 -5.22
N GLU A 101 -10.39 -2.77 -4.96
CA GLU A 101 -9.46 -1.82 -5.59
C GLU A 101 -8.02 -2.04 -5.13
N ALA A 102 -7.78 -2.31 -3.84
CA ALA A 102 -6.44 -2.67 -3.37
C ALA A 102 -5.92 -3.94 -4.06
N THR A 103 -6.75 -4.98 -4.20
CA THR A 103 -6.40 -6.21 -4.92
C THR A 103 -6.02 -5.93 -6.38
N LYS A 104 -6.76 -5.05 -7.04
CA LYS A 104 -6.45 -4.60 -8.40
C LYS A 104 -5.11 -3.86 -8.46
N ASP A 105 -4.81 -2.98 -7.52
CA ASP A 105 -3.55 -2.23 -7.50
C ASP A 105 -2.33 -3.15 -7.27
N TYR A 106 -2.43 -4.15 -6.38
CA TYR A 106 -1.38 -5.15 -6.18
C TYR A 106 -1.14 -5.99 -7.44
N ASN A 107 -2.21 -6.45 -8.10
CA ASN A 107 -2.09 -7.17 -9.36
C ASN A 107 -1.57 -6.27 -10.50
N LEU A 108 -1.92 -4.99 -10.51
CA LEU A 108 -1.42 -4.03 -11.47
C LEU A 108 0.08 -3.80 -11.29
N ALA A 109 0.56 -3.66 -10.06
CA ALA A 109 1.98 -3.55 -9.77
C ALA A 109 2.75 -4.76 -10.31
N ALA A 110 2.27 -5.97 -10.00
CA ALA A 110 2.92 -7.20 -10.42
C ALA A 110 2.92 -7.44 -11.93
N SER A 111 1.87 -6.98 -12.64
CA SER A 111 1.72 -7.19 -14.09
C SER A 111 2.34 -6.07 -14.94
N LYS A 112 2.14 -4.81 -14.56
CA LYS A 112 2.69 -3.64 -15.27
C LYS A 112 4.19 -3.49 -15.04
N CYS A 113 4.67 -3.82 -13.84
CA CYS A 113 6.05 -3.58 -13.40
C CYS A 113 6.65 -4.84 -12.77
N PRO A 114 6.92 -5.92 -13.55
CA PRO A 114 7.33 -7.21 -13.00
C PRO A 114 8.66 -7.17 -12.22
N ASP A 115 9.51 -6.19 -12.49
CA ASP A 115 10.80 -5.99 -11.79
C ASP A 115 10.68 -5.11 -10.53
N THR A 116 9.50 -4.53 -10.26
CA THR A 116 9.30 -3.70 -9.07
C THR A 116 9.27 -4.56 -7.82
N VAL A 117 9.88 -4.07 -6.74
CA VAL A 117 9.67 -4.66 -5.41
C VAL A 117 8.41 -4.04 -4.81
N ILE A 118 7.42 -4.86 -4.50
CA ILE A 118 6.16 -4.36 -3.92
C ILE A 118 6.34 -4.23 -2.40
N ILE A 119 5.94 -3.08 -1.88
CA ILE A 119 5.71 -2.86 -0.46
C ILE A 119 4.29 -2.32 -0.27
N GLY A 120 3.75 -2.46 0.92
CA GLY A 120 2.40 -2.01 1.17
C GLY A 120 2.13 -1.54 2.58
N GLY A 121 0.91 -1.08 2.80
CA GLY A 121 0.45 -0.73 4.14
C GLY A 121 -0.95 -0.17 4.17
N GLY A 122 -1.42 0.01 5.39
CA GLY A 122 -2.70 0.66 5.63
C GLY A 122 -2.82 1.20 7.04
N TYR A 123 -3.77 2.11 7.22
CA TYR A 123 -4.07 2.75 8.50
C TYR A 123 -5.55 2.56 8.88
N SER A 124 -5.84 2.23 10.14
CA SER A 124 -7.21 2.08 10.64
C SER A 124 -7.99 1.03 9.81
N GLN A 125 -9.15 1.38 9.26
CA GLN A 125 -9.87 0.55 8.28
C GLN A 125 -8.99 0.10 7.11
N GLY A 126 -8.06 0.95 6.65
CA GLY A 126 -7.13 0.63 5.60
C GLY A 126 -6.22 -0.55 5.94
N ALA A 127 -5.83 -0.71 7.21
CA ALA A 127 -5.07 -1.88 7.66
C ALA A 127 -5.92 -3.15 7.54
N ALA A 128 -7.19 -3.12 7.94
CA ALA A 128 -8.12 -4.24 7.75
C ALA A 128 -8.31 -4.61 6.27
N ILE A 129 -8.42 -3.59 5.40
CA ILE A 129 -8.47 -3.80 3.95
C ILE A 129 -7.16 -4.47 3.48
N THR A 130 -5.99 -4.00 3.92
CA THR A 130 -4.70 -4.62 3.60
C THR A 130 -4.63 -6.09 4.03
N HIS A 131 -5.11 -6.44 5.23
CA HIS A 131 -5.23 -7.84 5.68
C HIS A 131 -5.99 -8.69 4.66
N ARG A 132 -7.23 -8.29 4.36
CA ARG A 132 -8.14 -9.05 3.50
C ARG A 132 -7.65 -9.11 2.06
N THR A 133 -7.09 -8.02 1.54
CA THR A 133 -6.47 -7.98 0.21
C THR A 133 -5.32 -8.96 0.13
N VAL A 134 -4.34 -8.87 1.02
CA VAL A 134 -3.12 -9.69 0.96
C VAL A 134 -3.46 -11.15 1.15
N GLU A 135 -4.39 -11.49 2.04
CA GLU A 135 -4.90 -12.85 2.20
C GLU A 135 -5.40 -13.47 0.88
N ALA A 136 -6.11 -12.68 0.08
CA ALA A 136 -6.74 -13.10 -1.17
C ALA A 136 -5.83 -13.07 -2.39
N LEU A 137 -4.65 -12.43 -2.31
CA LEU A 137 -3.73 -12.33 -3.45
C LEU A 137 -3.22 -13.71 -3.91
N PRO A 138 -3.01 -13.91 -5.22
CA PRO A 138 -2.28 -15.06 -5.74
C PRO A 138 -0.88 -15.15 -5.13
N GLU A 139 -0.37 -16.37 -4.94
CA GLU A 139 0.94 -16.59 -4.33
C GLU A 139 2.07 -15.90 -5.13
N ALA A 140 1.98 -15.89 -6.45
CA ALA A 140 2.93 -15.19 -7.32
C ALA A 140 3.05 -13.69 -7.00
N VAL A 141 1.93 -13.04 -6.64
CA VAL A 141 1.93 -11.61 -6.25
C VAL A 141 2.45 -11.45 -4.83
N LYS A 142 2.04 -12.32 -3.90
CA LYS A 142 2.57 -12.31 -2.51
C LYS A 142 4.09 -12.46 -2.46
N LEU A 143 4.66 -13.26 -3.36
CA LEU A 143 6.10 -13.45 -3.48
C LEU A 143 6.85 -12.19 -3.93
N GLN A 144 6.19 -11.21 -4.56
CA GLN A 144 6.78 -9.91 -4.89
C GLN A 144 6.69 -8.89 -3.74
N ILE A 145 5.89 -9.16 -2.71
CA ILE A 145 5.75 -8.27 -1.55
C ILE A 145 6.94 -8.47 -0.61
N ALA A 146 7.77 -7.44 -0.47
CA ALA A 146 8.91 -7.45 0.44
C ALA A 146 8.49 -7.17 1.90
N GLY A 147 7.55 -6.24 2.10
CA GLY A 147 7.12 -5.87 3.45
C GLY A 147 5.82 -5.05 3.47
N ILE A 148 5.13 -5.11 4.61
CA ILE A 148 3.89 -4.39 4.89
C ILE A 148 4.00 -3.68 6.23
N THR A 149 3.52 -2.44 6.30
CA THR A 149 3.34 -1.70 7.57
C THR A 149 1.87 -1.39 7.83
N LEU A 150 1.37 -1.74 9.01
CA LEU A 150 0.00 -1.48 9.44
C LEU A 150 0.01 -0.51 10.62
N TYR A 151 -0.87 0.48 10.63
CA TYR A 151 -0.95 1.50 11.69
C TYR A 151 -2.37 1.52 12.26
N GLY A 152 -2.52 1.46 13.59
CA GLY A 152 -3.83 1.41 14.22
C GLY A 152 -4.69 0.31 13.65
N ASP A 153 -4.14 -0.90 13.58
CA ASP A 153 -4.77 -2.02 12.89
C ASP A 153 -6.03 -2.47 13.64
N THR A 154 -7.20 -2.20 13.05
CA THR A 154 -8.51 -2.55 13.62
C THR A 154 -8.76 -4.05 13.67
N GLN A 155 -7.91 -4.85 13.03
CA GLN A 155 -7.94 -6.31 13.08
C GLN A 155 -6.78 -6.91 13.87
N PHE A 156 -5.95 -6.09 14.54
CA PHE A 156 -4.79 -6.56 15.29
C PHE A 156 -5.17 -7.66 16.30
N TYR A 157 -6.19 -7.42 17.12
CA TYR A 157 -6.65 -8.41 18.10
C TYR A 157 -7.32 -9.61 17.44
N GLN A 158 -8.22 -9.37 16.48
CA GLN A 158 -9.06 -10.35 15.81
C GLN A 158 -8.24 -11.36 15.00
N ASP A 159 -7.19 -10.88 14.34
CA ASP A 159 -6.26 -11.67 13.52
C ASP A 159 -4.95 -12.00 14.24
N LYS A 160 -4.89 -11.80 15.56
CA LYS A 160 -3.76 -12.18 16.43
C LYS A 160 -2.42 -11.58 15.97
N GLY A 161 -2.46 -10.34 15.53
CA GLY A 161 -1.30 -9.57 15.06
C GLY A 161 -0.70 -10.08 13.74
N GLN A 162 -1.46 -10.81 12.93
CA GLN A 162 -0.94 -11.41 11.70
C GLN A 162 -1.93 -11.30 10.52
N ILE A 163 -1.41 -10.94 9.34
CA ILE A 163 -2.10 -11.17 8.06
C ILE A 163 -2.06 -12.67 7.74
N LYS A 164 -3.22 -13.33 7.60
CA LYS A 164 -3.25 -14.77 7.36
C LYS A 164 -2.64 -15.09 5.99
N ARG A 165 -2.01 -16.27 5.87
CA ARG A 165 -1.38 -16.73 4.62
C ARG A 165 -0.35 -15.74 4.06
N PHE A 166 0.34 -15.03 4.95
CA PHE A 166 1.45 -14.14 4.65
C PHE A 166 2.55 -14.26 5.73
N PRO A 167 3.85 -14.21 5.38
CA PRO A 167 4.94 -14.36 6.35
C PRO A 167 4.90 -13.28 7.43
N LYS A 168 4.93 -13.71 8.70
CA LYS A 168 4.87 -12.79 9.86
C LYS A 168 6.00 -11.79 9.85
N ASP A 169 7.20 -12.22 9.49
CA ASP A 169 8.39 -11.38 9.49
C ASP A 169 8.32 -10.27 8.43
N LYS A 170 7.43 -10.36 7.44
CA LYS A 170 7.19 -9.32 6.44
C LYS A 170 6.16 -8.28 6.88
N VAL A 171 5.54 -8.42 8.06
CA VAL A 171 4.54 -7.46 8.56
C VAL A 171 5.08 -6.75 9.80
N LYS A 172 4.95 -5.43 9.83
CA LYS A 172 5.16 -4.61 11.03
C LYS A 172 3.88 -3.85 11.35
N THR A 173 3.34 -4.07 12.54
CA THR A 173 2.19 -3.31 13.03
C THR A 173 2.66 -2.27 14.05
N PHE A 174 2.16 -1.05 13.91
CA PHE A 174 2.31 0.05 14.84
C PHE A 174 0.95 0.26 15.51
N CYS A 175 0.88 -0.05 16.80
CA CYS A 175 -0.30 0.12 17.64
C CYS A 175 0.09 0.87 18.91
N ASN A 176 -0.29 2.14 19.02
CA ASN A 176 0.09 2.97 20.17
C ASN A 176 -0.41 2.37 21.49
N GLY A 177 0.44 2.31 22.50
CA GLY A 177 0.15 1.69 23.80
C GLY A 177 0.23 0.16 23.81
N TYR A 178 0.69 -0.49 22.74
CA TYR A 178 0.91 -1.93 22.66
C TYR A 178 2.33 -2.26 22.22
N GLU A 179 2.79 -3.46 22.57
CA GLU A 179 4.11 -4.00 22.21
C GLU A 179 5.25 -2.97 22.43
N GLU A 180 5.95 -2.62 21.35
CA GLU A 180 7.08 -1.70 21.35
C GLU A 180 6.68 -0.23 21.58
N LEU A 181 5.38 0.10 21.48
CA LEU A 181 4.82 1.44 21.66
C LEU A 181 4.03 1.61 22.97
N LYS A 182 4.26 0.75 23.98
CA LYS A 182 3.54 0.76 25.26
C LYS A 182 3.59 2.09 26.05
N SER A 183 4.55 2.96 25.77
CA SER A 183 4.68 4.28 26.42
C SER A 183 3.77 5.36 25.80
N TYR A 184 3.14 5.08 24.67
CA TYR A 184 2.21 5.99 24.01
C TYR A 184 0.79 5.81 24.55
N SER A 185 -0.05 6.84 24.42
CA SER A 185 -1.48 6.74 24.72
C SER A 185 -2.11 5.57 23.95
N SER A 186 -2.81 4.68 24.67
CA SER A 186 -3.35 3.46 24.06
C SER A 186 -4.32 3.75 22.93
N ASP A 187 -4.10 3.12 21.79
CA ASP A 187 -5.04 3.06 20.68
C ASP A 187 -6.18 2.10 21.04
N GLY A 188 -7.41 2.63 21.12
CA GLY A 188 -8.58 1.83 21.41
C GLY A 188 -8.89 0.77 20.35
N VAL A 189 -8.45 0.96 19.10
CA VAL A 189 -8.75 0.02 18.01
C VAL A 189 -7.93 -1.25 18.01
N CYS A 190 -6.71 -1.19 18.54
CA CYS A 190 -5.80 -2.31 18.53
C CYS A 190 -6.19 -3.42 19.53
N ASN A 191 -7.05 -3.15 20.53
CA ASN A 191 -7.55 -4.20 21.44
C ASN A 191 -8.84 -4.89 20.94
N GLY A 192 -9.26 -4.64 19.71
CA GLY A 192 -10.44 -5.28 19.10
C GLY A 192 -11.75 -4.51 19.29
N LEU A 193 -11.73 -3.35 19.95
CA LEU A 193 -12.88 -2.45 20.04
C LEU A 193 -12.78 -1.37 18.95
N LEU A 194 -13.86 -0.97 18.27
CA LEU A 194 -13.80 0.18 17.35
C LEU A 194 -13.85 1.52 18.11
N MET A 195 -12.99 1.70 19.11
CA MET A 195 -12.89 2.93 19.90
C MET A 195 -11.81 3.84 19.35
N VAL A 196 -12.23 4.85 18.59
CA VAL A 196 -11.33 5.84 18.00
C VAL A 196 -11.03 6.92 19.03
N ASN A 197 -9.78 7.01 19.46
CA ASN A 197 -9.31 7.94 20.48
C ASN A 197 -8.01 8.65 20.05
N TYR A 198 -7.46 9.49 20.92
CA TYR A 198 -6.20 10.20 20.66
C TYR A 198 -5.03 9.30 20.28
N GLY A 199 -4.90 8.13 20.93
CA GLY A 199 -3.87 7.14 20.60
C GLY A 199 -3.98 6.66 19.15
N HIS A 200 -5.19 6.45 18.67
CA HIS A 200 -5.48 6.09 17.27
C HIS A 200 -5.08 7.17 16.26
N MET A 201 -5.11 8.45 16.66
CA MET A 201 -4.81 9.57 15.76
C MET A 201 -3.31 9.94 15.71
N SER A 202 -2.48 9.36 16.59
CA SER A 202 -1.16 9.91 16.92
C SER A 202 0.02 9.01 16.51
N TYR A 203 0.10 8.66 15.22
CA TYR A 203 1.15 7.77 14.70
C TYR A 203 2.42 8.47 14.21
N GLY A 204 2.54 9.79 14.37
CA GLY A 204 3.62 10.60 13.78
C GLY A 204 5.03 10.05 14.03
N ASP A 205 5.33 9.62 15.26
CA ASP A 205 6.65 9.09 15.62
C ASP A 205 6.98 7.73 14.99
N SER A 206 5.96 7.05 14.44
CA SER A 206 6.12 5.76 13.76
C SER A 206 6.47 5.91 12.27
N MET A 207 6.45 7.11 11.69
CA MET A 207 6.66 7.30 10.25
C MET A 207 8.09 6.97 9.81
N LYS A 208 9.09 7.52 10.52
CA LYS A 208 10.52 7.23 10.29
C LYS A 208 10.84 5.73 10.54
N PRO A 209 10.44 5.13 11.68
CA PRO A 209 10.56 3.69 11.90
C PRO A 209 9.89 2.84 10.82
N GLY A 210 8.69 3.22 10.35
CA GLY A 210 7.96 2.51 9.30
C GLY A 210 8.70 2.52 7.96
N ALA A 211 9.19 3.68 7.54
CA ALA A 211 10.00 3.81 6.32
C ALA A 211 11.31 3.01 6.42
N ALA A 212 12.00 3.06 7.57
CA ALA A 212 13.22 2.29 7.81
C ALA A 212 12.97 0.78 7.78
N TYR A 213 11.87 0.32 8.38
CA TYR A 213 11.46 -1.08 8.33
C TYR A 213 11.24 -1.53 6.88
N LEU A 214 10.44 -0.80 6.10
CA LEU A 214 10.18 -1.15 4.70
C LEU A 214 11.46 -1.14 3.87
N LYS A 215 12.35 -0.17 4.09
CA LYS A 215 13.68 -0.13 3.45
C LYS A 215 14.49 -1.39 3.74
N SER A 216 14.54 -1.83 4.99
CA SER A 216 15.26 -3.04 5.38
C SER A 216 14.73 -4.29 4.66
N LYS A 217 13.41 -4.37 4.47
CA LYS A 217 12.74 -5.48 3.77
C LYS A 217 13.02 -5.47 2.28
N VAL A 218 12.95 -4.31 1.63
CA VAL A 218 13.31 -4.18 0.21
C VAL A 218 14.78 -4.55 -0.01
N ASP A 219 15.69 -4.10 0.86
CA ASP A 219 17.11 -4.43 0.72
C ASP A 219 17.38 -5.93 0.89
N ALA A 220 16.72 -6.58 1.85
CA ALA A 220 16.79 -8.02 2.02
C ALA A 220 16.25 -8.77 0.80
N PHE A 221 15.11 -8.31 0.26
CA PHE A 221 14.50 -8.89 -0.94
C PHE A 221 15.39 -8.80 -2.18
N LYS A 222 15.99 -7.62 -2.42
CA LYS A 222 16.93 -7.43 -3.55
C LYS A 222 18.18 -8.31 -3.40
N ARG A 223 18.70 -8.47 -2.17
CA ARG A 223 19.84 -9.37 -1.90
C ARG A 223 19.50 -10.83 -2.20
N SER A 224 18.34 -11.33 -1.77
CA SER A 224 17.94 -12.73 -2.00
C SER A 224 17.71 -13.03 -3.49
N LYS A 225 17.26 -12.06 -4.28
CA LYS A 225 17.14 -12.21 -5.74
C LYS A 225 18.51 -12.28 -6.43
N LYS A 226 19.48 -11.47 -5.97
CA LYS A 226 20.83 -11.47 -6.53
C LYS A 226 21.59 -12.77 -6.24
N SER A 227 21.44 -13.35 -5.05
CA SER A 227 22.06 -14.64 -4.73
C SER A 227 21.49 -15.77 -5.58
N GLY A 228 20.17 -15.82 -5.79
CA GLY A 228 19.55 -16.84 -6.65
C GLY A 228 19.97 -16.75 -8.12
N ALA A 229 20.19 -15.53 -8.64
CA ALA A 229 20.66 -15.34 -10.02
C ALA A 229 22.14 -15.74 -10.22
N SER A 230 22.93 -15.87 -9.15
CA SER A 230 24.33 -16.29 -9.23
C SER A 230 24.50 -17.80 -9.21
N ASP A 231 23.48 -18.55 -8.75
CA ASP A 231 23.52 -20.02 -8.70
C ASP A 231 23.06 -20.67 -10.02
N ASP A 232 22.29 -19.96 -10.85
CA ASP A 232 21.81 -20.43 -12.17
C ASP A 232 22.84 -20.24 -13.31
N ASP A 233 23.94 -19.49 -13.08
CA ASP A 233 25.00 -19.21 -14.09
C ASP A 233 26.21 -20.17 -13.98
N ALA A 234 26.17 -21.14 -13.06
CA ALA A 234 27.30 -22.05 -12.78
C ALA A 234 27.19 -23.45 -13.43
N THR A 235 26.37 -23.62 -14.47
CA THR A 235 26.29 -24.88 -15.23
C THR A 235 26.34 -24.70 -16.75
N GLU A 236 27.43 -24.13 -17.26
CA GLU A 236 27.93 -24.49 -18.59
C GLU A 236 29.45 -24.52 -18.59
N GLU A 237 30.01 -25.74 -18.71
CA GLU A 237 31.16 -26.11 -19.54
C GLU A 237 31.92 -27.31 -18.93
N LYS A 238 31.47 -28.53 -19.24
CA LYS A 238 32.37 -29.67 -19.46
C LYS A 238 31.91 -30.46 -20.68
N THR A 239 32.48 -30.09 -21.81
CA THR A 239 32.48 -30.83 -23.07
C THR A 239 33.15 -32.18 -22.87
N VAL A 240 32.42 -33.28 -23.11
CA VAL A 240 33.01 -34.58 -23.43
C VAL A 240 32.45 -35.06 -24.76
N LYS A 241 33.36 -35.19 -25.73
CA LYS A 241 33.15 -35.77 -27.06
C LYS A 241 32.65 -37.22 -26.97
N ALA A 242 31.56 -37.53 -27.67
CA ALA A 242 31.30 -38.88 -28.19
C ALA A 242 30.58 -38.81 -29.56
N LYS A 243 31.08 -39.60 -30.52
CA LYS A 243 30.62 -39.72 -31.92
C LYS A 243 29.32 -40.55 -32.04
N PRO A 244 28.63 -40.53 -33.21
CA PRO A 244 27.19 -40.77 -33.33
C PRO A 244 26.83 -42.23 -33.65
N SER A 245 25.60 -42.61 -33.29
CA SER A 245 24.93 -43.81 -33.81
C SER A 245 23.53 -43.46 -34.30
N LYS A 246 23.23 -43.85 -35.55
CA LYS A 246 21.95 -43.69 -36.25
C LYS A 246 20.82 -44.49 -35.59
N ALA A 247 19.63 -43.90 -35.52
CA ALA A 247 18.37 -44.64 -35.60
C ALA A 247 17.28 -43.81 -36.30
N LYS A 248 16.42 -44.53 -37.04
CA LYS A 248 15.40 -44.11 -38.01
C LYS A 248 14.08 -43.66 -37.38
N GLY A 249 13.35 -42.80 -38.11
CA GLY A 249 11.88 -42.62 -38.05
C GLY A 249 11.41 -41.85 -36.81
N THR A 250 10.43 -40.96 -36.84
CA THR A 250 9.29 -40.81 -37.73
C THR A 250 8.79 -39.36 -37.58
N SER A 251 8.38 -38.74 -38.68
CA SER A 251 7.74 -37.42 -38.71
C SER A 251 6.43 -37.43 -37.92
N SER A 252 6.26 -36.54 -36.94
CA SER A 252 4.96 -36.23 -36.36
C SER A 252 4.63 -34.76 -36.59
N LYS A 253 3.65 -34.54 -37.48
CA LYS A 253 2.91 -33.30 -37.61
C LYS A 253 2.19 -33.03 -36.28
N ALA A 254 2.70 -32.09 -35.48
CA ALA A 254 2.00 -31.61 -34.30
C ALA A 254 2.21 -30.10 -34.11
N SER A 255 2.04 -29.32 -35.18
CA SER A 255 2.14 -27.86 -35.13
C SER A 255 0.96 -27.20 -35.86
N THR A 256 -0.29 -27.57 -35.55
CA THR A 256 -1.47 -26.80 -35.98
C THR A 256 -2.76 -27.07 -35.16
N LYS A 257 -2.68 -27.46 -33.88
CA LYS A 257 -3.90 -27.73 -33.06
C LYS A 257 -3.89 -27.20 -31.62
N ILE A 258 -3.02 -26.24 -31.28
CA ILE A 258 -3.00 -25.65 -29.92
C ILE A 258 -3.58 -24.21 -29.90
N ALA A 259 -3.93 -23.64 -31.06
CA ALA A 259 -4.54 -22.29 -31.13
C ALA A 259 -6.09 -22.29 -31.03
N ALA A 260 -6.76 -23.44 -31.10
CA ALA A 260 -8.24 -23.51 -31.14
C ALA A 260 -8.90 -23.93 -29.81
N VAL A 261 -8.12 -24.10 -28.73
CA VAL A 261 -8.67 -24.46 -27.41
C VAL A 261 -8.79 -23.24 -26.48
N PHE A 262 -8.26 -22.08 -26.88
CA PHE A 262 -8.33 -20.85 -26.07
C PHE A 262 -9.51 -19.92 -26.41
N GLU A 263 -10.25 -20.14 -27.49
CA GLU A 263 -11.44 -19.32 -27.84
C GLU A 263 -12.79 -19.96 -27.46
N ALA A 264 -12.83 -21.22 -27.02
CA ALA A 264 -14.07 -21.88 -26.61
C ALA A 264 -14.34 -21.85 -25.08
N ALA A 265 -13.40 -21.34 -24.27
CA ALA A 265 -13.57 -21.23 -22.82
C ALA A 265 -14.08 -19.84 -22.35
N ALA A 266 -14.24 -18.87 -23.27
CA ALA A 266 -14.68 -17.51 -22.96
C ALA A 266 -16.17 -17.25 -23.21
N ALA A 267 -16.94 -18.23 -23.71
CA ALA A 267 -18.33 -18.01 -24.15
C ALA A 267 -19.41 -18.81 -23.37
N VAL A 268 -19.08 -19.46 -22.26
CA VAL A 268 -20.09 -20.18 -21.42
C VAL A 268 -20.06 -19.76 -19.94
N ALA A 269 -19.47 -18.61 -19.62
CA ALA A 269 -19.41 -18.09 -18.24
C ALA A 269 -20.08 -16.72 -18.06
N ALA A 270 -21.12 -16.42 -18.85
CA ALA A 270 -21.79 -15.11 -18.81
C ALA A 270 -23.32 -15.16 -18.66
N SER A 271 -23.93 -16.30 -18.29
CA SER A 271 -25.40 -16.37 -18.17
C SER A 271 -25.96 -16.94 -16.87
N ASP A 272 -25.17 -17.17 -15.82
CA ASP A 272 -25.75 -17.63 -14.54
C ASP A 272 -24.94 -17.24 -13.29
N ALA A 273 -24.39 -16.02 -13.30
CA ALA A 273 -23.89 -15.43 -12.07
C ALA A 273 -25.10 -15.01 -11.22
N ALA A 274 -25.47 -15.84 -10.25
CA ALA A 274 -26.38 -15.46 -9.18
C ALA A 274 -25.94 -14.09 -8.62
N PRO A 275 -26.88 -13.17 -8.30
CA PRO A 275 -26.53 -11.88 -7.74
C PRO A 275 -25.63 -12.11 -6.52
N ALA A 276 -24.49 -11.40 -6.50
CA ALA A 276 -23.60 -11.44 -5.34
C ALA A 276 -24.45 -11.21 -4.07
N PRO A 277 -24.25 -11.99 -3.01
CA PRO A 277 -25.07 -11.86 -1.80
C PRO A 277 -25.03 -10.40 -1.35
N VAL A 278 -26.22 -9.81 -1.18
CA VAL A 278 -26.36 -8.45 -0.65
C VAL A 278 -25.60 -8.43 0.67
N ALA A 279 -24.57 -7.59 0.74
CA ALA A 279 -23.75 -7.49 1.92
C ALA A 279 -24.67 -7.20 3.14
N PRO A 280 -24.45 -7.85 4.29
CA PRO A 280 -25.36 -7.72 5.42
C PRO A 280 -25.54 -6.25 5.77
N ALA A 281 -26.80 -5.83 5.95
CA ALA A 281 -27.12 -4.45 6.31
C ALA A 281 -26.44 -4.10 7.63
N VAL A 282 -25.67 -3.02 7.62
CA VAL A 282 -24.94 -2.53 8.79
C VAL A 282 -25.90 -1.74 9.69
N ASP A 283 -25.83 -1.98 11.01
CA ASP A 283 -26.64 -1.26 12.01
C ASP A 283 -26.39 0.26 11.95
N PRO A 284 -27.40 1.07 11.58
CA PRO A 284 -27.26 2.52 11.47
C PRO A 284 -26.86 3.21 12.78
N ALA A 285 -27.27 2.69 13.94
CA ALA A 285 -26.92 3.27 15.23
C ALA A 285 -25.42 3.10 15.52
N LYS A 286 -24.84 1.94 15.18
CA LYS A 286 -23.40 1.70 15.29
C LYS A 286 -22.61 2.57 14.33
N VAL A 287 -23.11 2.78 13.12
CA VAL A 287 -22.50 3.71 12.15
C VAL A 287 -22.48 5.13 12.72
N ALA A 288 -23.60 5.61 13.28
CA ALA A 288 -23.69 6.93 13.89
C ALA A 288 -22.72 7.09 15.09
N GLN A 289 -22.68 6.11 15.98
CA GLN A 289 -21.77 6.11 17.13
C GLN A 289 -20.30 6.15 16.72
N LEU A 290 -19.90 5.31 15.76
CA LEU A 290 -18.52 5.29 15.27
C LEU A 290 -18.16 6.59 14.55
N SER A 291 -19.09 7.15 13.79
CA SER A 291 -18.92 8.46 13.14
C SER A 291 -18.70 9.57 14.16
N GLN A 292 -19.47 9.58 15.25
CA GLN A 292 -19.31 10.55 16.34
C GLN A 292 -17.95 10.42 17.03
N SER A 293 -17.54 9.21 17.39
CA SER A 293 -16.24 8.92 18.01
C SER A 293 -15.08 9.35 17.10
N LEU A 294 -15.18 9.07 15.80
CA LEU A 294 -14.17 9.49 14.81
C LEU A 294 -14.09 11.02 14.70
N ASN A 295 -15.22 11.71 14.61
CA ASN A 295 -15.25 13.17 14.51
C ASN A 295 -14.68 13.84 15.78
N GLN A 296 -14.99 13.29 16.96
CA GLN A 296 -14.42 13.77 18.21
C GLN A 296 -12.90 13.60 18.24
N ALA A 297 -12.39 12.40 17.93
CA ALA A 297 -10.94 12.16 17.92
C ALA A 297 -10.20 13.03 16.90
N LYS A 298 -10.79 13.25 15.71
CA LYS A 298 -10.24 14.18 14.70
C LYS A 298 -10.13 15.60 15.26
N THR A 299 -11.15 16.05 15.99
CA THR A 299 -11.16 17.39 16.61
C THR A 299 -10.07 17.50 17.68
N GLU A 300 -9.93 16.48 18.53
CA GLU A 300 -8.90 16.45 19.58
C GLU A 300 -7.47 16.37 19.01
N ALA A 301 -7.28 15.67 17.88
CA ALA A 301 -5.98 15.51 17.24
C ALA A 301 -5.58 16.67 16.32
N ALA A 302 -6.50 17.58 15.97
CA ALA A 302 -6.26 18.67 15.03
C ALA A 302 -4.98 19.50 15.31
N PRO A 303 -4.61 19.82 16.56
CA PRO A 303 -3.37 20.55 16.86
C PRO A 303 -2.10 19.82 16.42
N ILE A 304 -2.09 18.48 16.43
CA ILE A 304 -0.94 17.65 16.05
C ILE A 304 -0.85 17.52 14.53
N LEU A 305 -2.00 17.47 13.86
CA LEU A 305 -2.08 17.43 12.40
C LEU A 305 -1.57 18.72 11.78
N ALA A 306 -1.79 19.85 12.46
CA ALA A 306 -1.30 21.16 12.07
C ALA A 306 0.22 21.35 12.27
N GLN A 307 0.89 20.47 13.03
CA GLN A 307 2.34 20.56 13.18
C GLN A 307 3.05 20.14 11.88
N PRO A 308 4.11 20.86 11.46
CA PRO A 308 4.91 20.48 10.32
C PRO A 308 5.55 19.11 10.54
N VAL A 309 5.60 18.30 9.46
CA VAL A 309 6.34 17.03 9.46
C VAL A 309 7.82 17.35 9.68
N GLN A 310 8.37 16.93 10.82
CA GLN A 310 9.78 17.16 11.20
C GLN A 310 10.76 16.25 10.47
#